data_AF-A0A183FE88-F1
#
_entry.id   AF-A0A183FE88-F1
#
_cell.length_a   1.000
_cell.length_b   1.000
_cell.length_c   1.000
_cell.angle_alpha   90.00
_cell.angle_beta   90.00
_cell.angle_gamma   90.00
#
_symmetry.space_group_name_H-M   'P 1'
#
loop_
_entity.id
_entity.type
_entity.pdbx_description
1 polymer ?
#
loop_
_entity_poly.entity_id
_entity_poly.type
_entity_poly.pdbx_seq_one_letter_code
_entity_poly.pdbx_strand_id
1 'polypeptide(L)'
;MVSMLHTSVEGNRRAAIIENICTGCSPAEIIRFFGYPRSTACDVVVRYNASEESEEGSANPARKTRSRESVSRTAAVVEKAQELILEDPKQSLRILVSVLDASERTMRRIPDEDLQYKSYTANMRQLLSEAA
;
A
#
# COMPACT_ATOMS: atom_id res chain seq x y z
N MET A 1 8.18 -20.73 -7.96
CA MET A 1 7.90 -21.10 -6.56
C MET A 1 6.50 -20.58 -6.22
N VAL A 2 5.55 -21.50 -6.00
CA VAL A 2 4.14 -21.18 -5.71
C VAL A 2 4.07 -20.50 -4.35
N SER A 3 3.71 -19.22 -4.33
CA SER A 3 3.47 -18.49 -3.09
C SER A 3 2.27 -19.11 -2.38
N MET A 4 2.49 -19.65 -1.18
CA MET A 4 1.43 -20.02 -0.25
C MET A 4 0.71 -18.74 0.21
N LEU A 5 -0.14 -18.19 -0.67
CA LEU A 5 -1.10 -17.18 -0.28
C LEU A 5 -2.02 -17.85 0.73
N HIS A 6 -2.13 -17.29 1.93
CA HIS A 6 -3.22 -17.63 2.84
C HIS A 6 -4.53 -17.39 2.08
N THR A 7 -5.13 -18.43 1.51
CA THR A 7 -6.32 -18.27 0.69
C THR A 7 -7.47 -17.98 1.64
N SER A 8 -7.90 -16.72 1.67
CA SER A 8 -9.13 -16.36 2.34
C SER A 8 -10.30 -17.14 1.71
N VAL A 9 -11.38 -17.34 2.47
CA VAL A 9 -12.61 -17.97 1.95
C VAL A 9 -13.07 -17.28 0.65
N GLU A 10 -12.97 -15.94 0.60
CA GLU A 10 -13.28 -15.16 -0.60
C GLU A 10 -12.31 -15.43 -1.77
N GLY A 11 -11.01 -15.60 -1.48
CA GLY A 11 -10.02 -15.97 -2.49
C GLY A 11 -10.31 -17.32 -3.14
N ASN A 12 -10.66 -18.32 -2.31
CA ASN A 12 -11.03 -19.65 -2.80
C ASN A 12 -12.30 -19.61 -3.67
N ARG A 13 -13.30 -18.80 -3.31
CA ARG A 13 -14.52 -18.62 -4.11
C ARG A 13 -14.21 -18.05 -5.49
N ARG A 14 -13.35 -17.03 -5.56
CA ARG A 14 -12.95 -16.42 -6.85
C ARG A 14 -12.15 -17.38 -7.72
N ALA A 15 -11.22 -18.13 -7.13
CA ALA A 15 -10.46 -19.14 -7.84
C ALA A 15 -11.37 -20.20 -8.47
N ALA A 16 -12.35 -20.71 -7.71
CA ALA A 16 -13.32 -21.66 -8.22
C ALA A 16 -14.18 -21.08 -9.36
N ILE A 17 -14.62 -19.81 -9.25
CA ILE A 17 -15.35 -19.13 -10.33
C ILE A 17 -14.49 -19.02 -11.60
N ILE A 18 -13.24 -18.58 -11.48
CA ILE A 18 -12.31 -18.42 -12.61
C ILE A 18 -12.05 -19.77 -13.29
N GLU A 19 -11.75 -20.81 -12.52
CA GLU A 19 -11.52 -22.16 -13.05
C GLU A 19 -12.72 -22.67 -13.87
N ASN A 20 -13.94 -22.43 -13.39
CA ASN A 20 -15.16 -22.85 -14.09
C ASN A 20 -15.42 -22.04 -15.38
N ILE A 21 -15.07 -20.76 -15.41
CA ILE A 21 -15.11 -19.95 -16.63
C ILE A 21 -14.12 -20.53 -17.65
N CYS A 22 -12.90 -20.87 -17.23
CA CYS A 22 -11.88 -21.48 -18.10
C CYS A 22 -12.34 -22.83 -18.68
N THR A 23 -13.19 -23.58 -17.96
CA THR A 23 -13.80 -24.81 -18.47
C THR A 23 -15.05 -24.58 -19.33
N GLY A 24 -15.42 -23.33 -19.61
CA GLY A 24 -16.56 -22.98 -20.47
C GLY A 24 -17.92 -22.96 -19.79
N CYS A 25 -17.98 -22.96 -18.45
CA CYS A 25 -19.25 -22.87 -17.72
C CYS A 25 -19.82 -21.46 -17.75
N SER A 26 -21.14 -21.34 -17.91
CA SER A 26 -21.81 -20.04 -17.86
C SER A 26 -21.92 -19.52 -16.42
N PRO A 27 -21.98 -18.18 -16.22
CA PRO A 27 -22.16 -17.60 -14.89
C PRO A 27 -23.39 -18.12 -14.14
N ALA A 28 -24.48 -18.44 -14.86
CA ALA A 28 -25.69 -18.99 -14.28
C ALA A 28 -25.48 -20.42 -13.74
N GLU A 29 -24.68 -21.24 -14.43
CA GLU A 29 -24.31 -22.58 -13.97
C GLU A 29 -23.42 -22.53 -12.75
N ILE A 30 -22.45 -21.61 -12.74
CA ILE A 30 -21.55 -21.38 -11.60
C ILE A 30 -22.35 -20.95 -10.35
N ILE A 31 -23.29 -20.01 -10.49
CA ILE A 31 -24.17 -19.58 -9.38
C ILE A 31 -25.01 -20.75 -8.86
N ARG A 32 -25.59 -21.56 -9.76
CA ARG A 32 -26.43 -22.70 -9.38
C ARG A 32 -25.64 -23.80 -8.69
N PHE A 33 -24.43 -24.10 -9.17
CA PHE A 33 -23.59 -25.18 -8.67
C PHE A 33 -22.97 -24.85 -7.31
N PHE A 34 -22.39 -23.65 -7.18
CA PHE A 34 -21.70 -23.24 -5.96
C PHE A 34 -22.59 -22.51 -4.94
N GLY A 35 -23.79 -22.06 -5.34
CA GLY A 35 -24.68 -21.28 -4.48
C GLY A 35 -24.13 -19.90 -4.12
N TYR A 36 -23.18 -19.37 -4.88
CA TYR A 36 -22.60 -18.05 -4.61
C TYR A 36 -23.58 -16.91 -4.90
N PRO A 37 -23.49 -15.77 -4.19
CA PRO A 37 -24.28 -14.59 -4.51
C PRO A 37 -24.07 -14.19 -5.98
N ARG A 38 -25.16 -13.90 -6.68
CA ARG A 38 -25.13 -13.48 -8.09
C ARG A 38 -24.20 -12.29 -8.31
N SER A 39 -24.23 -11.31 -7.40
CA SER A 39 -23.34 -10.13 -7.45
C SER A 39 -21.86 -10.54 -7.47
N THR A 40 -21.44 -11.43 -6.58
CA THR A 40 -20.05 -11.90 -6.50
C THR A 40 -19.63 -12.65 -7.77
N ALA A 41 -20.46 -13.59 -8.24
CA ALA A 41 -20.14 -14.37 -9.43
C ALA A 41 -20.03 -13.47 -10.68
N CYS A 42 -21.01 -12.58 -10.88
CA CYS A 42 -20.99 -11.64 -12.01
C CYS A 42 -19.81 -10.66 -11.93
N ASP A 43 -19.49 -10.10 -10.76
CA ASP A 43 -18.35 -9.18 -10.59
C ASP A 43 -17.02 -9.85 -10.96
N VAL A 44 -16.83 -11.10 -10.56
CA VAL A 44 -15.59 -11.85 -10.85
C VAL A 44 -15.48 -12.15 -12.34
N VAL A 45 -16.57 -12.60 -12.97
CA VAL A 45 -16.62 -12.85 -14.43
C VAL A 45 -16.28 -11.58 -15.22
N VAL A 46 -16.90 -10.45 -14.87
CA VAL A 46 -16.68 -9.18 -15.58
C VAL A 46 -15.22 -8.74 -15.45
N ARG A 47 -14.65 -8.80 -14.24
CA ARG A 47 -13.24 -8.43 -14.02
C ARG A 47 -12.28 -9.38 -14.71
N TYR A 48 -12.59 -10.68 -14.74
CA TYR A 48 -11.77 -11.67 -15.42
C TYR A 48 -11.70 -11.39 -16.93
N ASN A 49 -12.84 -11.20 -17.58
CA ASN A 49 -12.89 -10.88 -19.01
C ASN A 49 -12.17 -9.57 -19.34
N ALA A 50 -12.36 -8.52 -18.53
CA ALA A 50 -11.65 -7.25 -18.70
C ALA A 50 -10.12 -7.37 -18.48
N SER A 51 -9.69 -8.37 -17.69
CA SER A 51 -8.29 -8.67 -17.43
C SER A 51 -7.65 -9.52 -18.53
N GLU A 52 -8.40 -10.42 -19.16
CA GLU A 52 -7.95 -11.20 -20.33
C GLU A 52 -7.76 -10.30 -21.57
N GLU A 53 -8.55 -9.23 -21.69
CA GLU A 53 -8.43 -8.26 -22.79
C GLU A 53 -7.27 -7.25 -22.60
N SER A 54 -6.68 -7.18 -21.41
CA SER A 54 -5.57 -6.28 -21.07
C SER A 54 -4.32 -7.10 -20.78
N GLU A 55 -3.36 -7.11 -21.70
CA GLU A 55 -2.05 -7.81 -21.60
C GLU A 55 -1.26 -7.52 -20.30
N GLU A 56 -1.69 -6.55 -19.50
CA GLU A 56 -1.08 -6.19 -18.24
C GLU A 56 -2.15 -6.11 -17.13
N GLY A 57 -2.43 -7.24 -16.49
CA GLY A 57 -3.33 -7.26 -15.34
C GLY A 57 -3.46 -8.64 -14.73
N SER A 58 -2.79 -8.92 -13.62
CA SER A 58 -3.12 -10.11 -12.83
C SER A 58 -4.52 -9.93 -12.25
N ALA A 59 -5.41 -10.92 -12.41
CA ALA A 59 -6.73 -11.01 -11.79
C ALA A 59 -6.70 -11.13 -10.24
N ASN A 60 -5.57 -10.76 -9.61
CA ASN A 60 -5.49 -10.67 -8.18
C ASN A 60 -6.44 -9.56 -7.69
N PRO A 61 -7.25 -9.85 -6.66
CA PRO A 61 -8.04 -8.79 -6.03
C PRO A 61 -7.09 -7.69 -5.58
N ALA A 62 -7.25 -6.49 -6.13
CA ALA A 62 -6.64 -5.30 -5.57
C ALA A 62 -6.96 -5.31 -4.08
N ARG A 63 -5.93 -5.40 -3.23
CA ARG A 63 -6.13 -5.32 -1.78
C ARG A 63 -6.93 -4.06 -1.54
N LYS A 64 -8.04 -4.17 -0.79
CA LYS A 64 -8.82 -3.01 -0.35
C LYS A 64 -7.90 -2.08 0.42
N THR A 65 -7.30 -1.15 -0.30
CA THR A 65 -6.42 -0.16 0.26
C THR A 65 -7.37 0.87 0.82
N ARG A 66 -7.44 0.96 2.16
CA ARG A 66 -7.97 2.18 2.73
C ARG A 66 -6.92 3.23 2.43
N SER A 67 -7.13 4.02 1.38
CA SER A 67 -6.41 5.27 1.19
C SER A 67 -6.78 6.16 2.38
N ARG A 68 -6.04 6.03 3.47
CA ARG A 68 -5.86 7.17 4.35
C ARG A 68 -4.92 8.07 3.57
N GLU A 69 -5.50 9.01 2.83
CA GLU A 69 -4.75 10.15 2.35
C GLU A 69 -4.02 10.72 3.56
N SER A 70 -2.70 10.59 3.60
CA SER A 70 -1.89 11.11 4.69
C SER A 70 -1.78 12.62 4.48
N VAL A 71 -2.87 13.34 4.73
CA VAL A 71 -2.95 14.80 4.61
C VAL A 71 -1.83 15.47 5.42
N SER A 72 -1.37 14.82 6.49
CA SER A 72 -0.28 15.29 7.35
C SER A 72 1.14 15.11 6.76
N ARG A 73 1.33 14.41 5.63
CA ARG A 73 2.64 14.12 5.04
C ARG A 73 2.71 14.60 3.59
N THR A 74 2.49 15.89 3.41
CA THR A 74 2.64 16.57 2.11
C THR A 74 4.12 16.74 1.78
N ALA A 75 4.46 16.79 0.49
CA ALA A 75 5.84 17.06 0.04
C ALA A 75 6.45 18.32 0.68
N ALA A 76 5.66 19.39 0.83
CA ALA A 76 6.10 20.62 1.50
C ALA A 76 6.54 20.42 2.97
N VAL A 77 5.90 19.50 3.69
CA VAL A 77 6.28 19.18 5.08
C VAL A 77 7.58 18.39 5.12
N VAL A 78 7.78 17.50 4.14
CA VAL A 78 9.00 16.70 3.99
C VAL A 78 10.20 17.60 3.68
N GLU A 79 10.05 18.50 2.70
CA GLU A 79 11.11 19.44 2.33
C GLU A 79 11.50 20.36 3.48
N LYS A 80 10.52 20.96 4.17
CA LYS A 80 10.80 21.80 5.34
C LYS A 80 11.43 21.03 6.51
N ALA A 81 11.00 19.78 6.73
CA ALA A 81 11.63 18.93 7.74
C ALA A 81 13.09 18.65 7.40
N GLN A 82 13.40 18.37 6.13
CA GLN A 82 14.75 18.14 5.67
C GLN A 82 15.63 19.39 5.85
N GLU A 83 15.13 20.56 5.49
CA GLU A 83 15.85 21.84 5.65
C GLU A 83 16.22 22.10 7.12
N LEU A 84 15.25 21.96 8.03
CA LEU A 84 15.48 22.16 9.48
C LEU A 84 16.46 21.15 10.07
N ILE A 85 16.43 19.90 9.59
CA ILE A 85 17.38 18.85 10.01
C ILE A 85 18.80 19.15 9.52
N LEU A 86 18.95 19.71 8.32
CA LEU A 86 20.25 20.09 7.76
C LEU A 86 20.81 21.36 8.41
N GLU A 87 19.95 22.32 8.76
CA GLU A 87 20.35 23.56 9.42
C GLU A 87 20.85 23.33 10.84
N ASP A 88 20.11 22.58 11.66
CA ASP A 88 20.56 22.18 12.98
C ASP A 88 20.28 20.69 13.24
N PRO A 89 21.29 19.83 13.02
CA PRO A 89 21.15 18.40 13.25
C PRO A 89 20.92 18.01 14.73
N LYS A 90 21.00 18.93 15.68
CA LYS A 90 20.69 18.67 17.10
C LYS A 90 19.23 18.93 17.45
N GLN A 91 18.40 19.40 16.51
CA GLN A 91 17.00 19.62 16.77
C GLN A 91 16.30 18.33 17.23
N SER A 92 15.46 18.47 18.25
CA SER A 92 14.65 17.34 18.71
C SER A 92 13.43 17.17 17.81
N LEU A 93 12.95 15.93 17.66
CA LEU A 93 11.69 15.65 16.97
C LEU A 93 10.50 16.47 17.50
N ARG A 94 10.49 16.82 18.80
CA ARG A 94 9.43 17.66 19.41
C ARG A 94 9.43 19.09 18.88
N ILE A 95 10.62 19.64 18.60
CA ILE A 95 10.75 20.99 18.02
C ILE A 95 10.23 20.96 16.58
N LEU A 96 10.65 19.96 15.79
CA LEU A 96 10.18 19.80 14.41
C LEU A 96 8.65 19.65 14.34
N VAL A 97 8.05 18.88 15.25
CA VAL A 97 6.60 18.75 15.40
C VAL A 97 5.92 20.11 15.60
N SER A 98 6.48 20.94 16.49
CA SER A 98 5.90 22.23 16.85
C SER A 98 6.03 23.25 15.72
N VAL A 99 7.15 23.24 14.99
CA VAL A 99 7.44 24.18 13.89
C VAL A 99 6.63 23.84 12.64
N LEU A 100 6.46 22.56 12.34
CA LEU A 100 5.81 22.08 11.11
C LEU A 100 4.31 21.81 11.29
N ASP A 101 3.77 22.04 12.49
CA ASP A 101 2.40 21.70 12.89
C ASP A 101 2.03 20.26 12.48
N ALA A 102 2.99 19.35 12.63
CA ALA A 102 2.91 17.97 12.15
C ALA A 102 2.84 17.00 13.32
N SER A 103 2.11 15.90 13.18
CA SER A 103 2.05 14.90 14.24
C SER A 103 3.43 14.27 14.49
N GLU A 104 3.74 13.91 15.74
CA GLU A 104 4.99 13.20 16.08
C GLU A 104 5.17 11.91 15.28
N ARG A 105 4.05 11.24 14.96
CA ARG A 105 4.04 10.06 14.10
C ARG A 105 4.49 10.39 12.67
N THR A 106 4.07 11.52 12.12
CA THR A 106 4.53 11.99 10.81
C THR A 106 6.03 12.28 10.86
N MET A 107 6.47 13.07 11.85
CA MET A 107 7.87 13.47 11.97
C MET A 107 8.83 12.30 12.18
N ARG A 108 8.39 11.21 12.83
CA ARG A 108 9.19 9.98 12.94
C ARG A 108 9.31 9.22 11.61
N ARG A 109 8.27 9.26 10.78
CA ARG A 109 8.25 8.54 9.50
C ARG A 109 9.01 9.26 8.40
N ILE A 110 9.08 10.59 8.43
CA ILE A 110 9.75 11.40 7.40
C ILE A 110 11.22 10.96 7.21
N PRO A 111 12.05 10.89 8.26
CA PRO A 111 13.42 10.39 8.14
C PRO A 111 13.51 8.98 7.56
N ASP A 112 12.65 8.07 8.03
CA ASP A 112 12.74 6.65 7.70
C ASP A 112 12.25 6.36 6.27
N GLU A 113 11.09 6.91 5.88
CA GLU A 113 10.42 6.54 4.62
C GLU A 113 10.70 7.55 3.48
N ASP A 114 10.83 8.86 3.73
CA ASP A 114 11.10 9.85 2.66
C ASP A 114 12.60 10.10 2.46
N LEU A 115 13.33 10.33 3.57
CA LEU A 115 14.76 10.64 3.52
C LEU A 115 15.64 9.38 3.51
N GLN A 116 15.03 8.20 3.71
CA GLN A 116 15.68 6.89 3.72
C GLN A 116 16.83 6.76 4.73
N TYR A 117 16.66 7.39 5.89
CA TYR A 117 17.64 7.31 6.96
C TYR A 117 17.59 5.94 7.61
N LYS A 118 18.76 5.35 7.85
CA LYS A 118 18.86 4.06 8.55
C LYS A 118 18.39 4.17 10.00
N SER A 119 18.68 5.32 10.62
CA SER A 119 18.05 5.81 11.83
C SER A 119 18.33 7.30 11.95
N TYR A 120 17.38 8.06 12.52
CA TYR A 120 17.53 9.50 12.75
C TYR A 120 18.83 9.82 13.50
N THR A 121 19.07 9.18 14.64
CA THR A 121 20.24 9.46 15.49
C THR A 121 21.58 9.07 14.88
N ALA A 122 21.65 7.98 14.09
CA ALA A 122 22.88 7.61 13.41
C ALA A 122 23.24 8.63 12.32
N ASN A 123 22.25 9.06 11.54
CA ASN A 123 22.48 10.08 10.52
C ASN A 123 22.83 11.44 11.14
N MET A 124 22.23 11.81 12.28
CA MET A 124 22.63 13.03 12.99
C MET A 124 24.10 13.00 13.40
N ARG A 125 24.61 11.87 13.89
CA ARG A 125 26.04 11.73 14.27
C ARG A 125 26.97 11.86 13.05
N GLN A 126 26.56 11.31 11.92
CA GLN A 126 27.33 11.42 10.68
C GLN A 126 27.38 12.87 10.19
N LEU A 127 26.23 13.54 10.08
CA LEU A 127 26.15 14.95 9.67
C LEU A 127 27.00 15.86 10.58
N LEU A 128 26.94 15.64 11.89
CA LEU A 128 27.77 16.37 12.85
C LEU A 128 29.27 16.08 12.74
N SER A 129 29.64 14.92 12.20
CA SER A 129 31.05 14.55 11.96
C SER A 129 31.56 15.07 10.62
N GLU A 130 30.68 15.29 9.64
CA GLU A 130 30.99 15.90 8.33
C GLU A 130 31.07 17.43 8.40
N ALA A 131 30.35 18.07 9.31
CA ALA A 131 30.35 19.53 9.51
C ALA A 131 31.52 20.05 10.38
N ALA A 132 32.42 19.17 10.83
CA ALA A 132 33.59 19.48 11.67
C ALA A 132 34.89 19.46 10.85
#